data_AF-A0A9D4J210-F1
#
_entry.id   AF-A0A9D4J210-F1
#
_cell.length_a   1.000
_cell.length_b   1.000
_cell.length_c   1.000
_cell.angle_alpha   90.00
_cell.angle_beta   90.00
_cell.angle_gamma   90.00
#
_symmetry.space_group_name_H-M   'P 1'
#
loop_
_entity.id
_entity.type
_entity.pdbx_description
1 polymer ?
#
loop_
_entity_poly.entity_id
_entity_poly.type
_entity_poly.pdbx_seq_one_letter_code
_entity_poly.pdbx_strand_id
1 'polypeptide(L)'
;MNDQMVQEGSQFKFDCPLTLGNPSNTSVIWKRENSSAQWTSKTFTILSVNVRDADVYTCIASSVLLPTIGESQTRIDAGSFCLVVVRK
;
A
#
# COMPACT_ATOMS: atom_id res chain seq x y z
N MET A 1 0.39 -7.35 -11.46
CA MET A 1 0.20 -7.71 -10.05
C MET A 1 1.44 -8.47 -9.62
N ASN A 2 2.11 -8.04 -8.57
CA ASN A 2 3.39 -8.63 -8.13
C ASN A 2 3.15 -9.52 -6.91
N ASP A 3 3.80 -10.68 -6.88
CA ASP A 3 3.73 -11.61 -5.75
C ASP A 3 4.89 -11.35 -4.78
N GLN A 4 4.59 -11.30 -3.49
CA GLN A 4 5.55 -11.13 -2.40
C GLN A 4 5.56 -12.41 -1.58
N MET A 5 6.56 -13.26 -1.80
CA MET A 5 6.73 -14.50 -1.06
C MET A 5 7.45 -14.22 0.25
N VAL A 6 6.78 -14.51 1.37
CA VAL A 6 7.28 -14.20 2.71
C VAL A 6 7.15 -15.42 3.60
N GLN A 7 8.20 -15.70 4.37
CA GLN A 7 8.21 -16.84 5.27
C GLN A 7 7.34 -16.59 6.50
N GLU A 8 6.57 -17.60 6.90
CA GLU A 8 5.80 -17.54 8.14
C GLU A 8 6.69 -17.24 9.35
N GLY A 9 6.24 -16.33 10.22
CA GLY A 9 6.96 -15.83 11.38
C GLY A 9 7.98 -14.72 11.09
N SER A 10 8.24 -14.39 9.82
CA SER A 10 9.15 -13.29 9.47
C SER A 10 8.45 -11.93 9.49
N GLN A 11 9.24 -10.86 9.61
CA GLN A 11 8.75 -9.50 9.46
C GLN A 11 8.66 -9.13 7.98
N PHE A 12 7.52 -8.57 7.57
CA PHE A 12 7.29 -8.04 6.24
C PHE A 12 7.10 -6.53 6.27
N LYS A 13 7.72 -5.83 5.33
CA LYS A 13 7.53 -4.40 5.10
C LYS A 13 7.38 -4.16 3.61
N PHE A 14 6.39 -3.35 3.24
CA PHE A 14 6.17 -2.98 1.85
C PHE A 14 5.81 -1.51 1.76
N ASP A 15 6.60 -0.78 0.97
CA ASP A 15 6.33 0.62 0.68
C ASP A 15 5.33 0.74 -0.44
N CYS A 16 4.47 1.75 -0.37
CA CYS A 16 3.53 2.01 -1.44
C CYS A 16 4.32 2.29 -2.74
N PRO A 17 4.09 1.54 -3.83
CA PRO A 17 4.93 1.58 -5.04
C PRO A 17 4.69 2.85 -5.89
N LEU A 18 3.92 3.81 -5.37
CA LEU A 18 3.46 4.98 -6.09
C LEU A 18 4.38 6.17 -5.82
N THR A 19 4.75 6.87 -6.89
CA THR A 19 5.52 8.11 -6.80
C THR A 19 4.61 9.21 -6.24
N LEU A 20 4.77 9.51 -4.95
CA LEU A 20 4.06 10.61 -4.29
C LEU A 20 4.49 11.93 -4.97
N GLY A 21 3.57 12.59 -5.67
CA GLY A 21 3.83 13.84 -6.37
C GLY A 21 4.19 14.99 -5.42
N ASN A 22 4.72 16.07 -5.99
CA ASN A 22 4.90 17.36 -5.30
C ASN A 22 3.67 18.23 -5.59
N PRO A 23 2.93 18.76 -4.59
CA PRO A 23 3.24 18.87 -3.17
C PRO A 23 3.03 17.59 -2.34
N SER A 24 3.79 17.51 -1.26
CA SER A 24 3.91 16.41 -0.28
C SER A 24 2.60 15.98 0.43
N ASN A 25 1.46 16.59 0.09
CA ASN A 25 0.15 16.24 0.62
C ASN A 25 -0.38 14.99 -0.09
N THR A 26 0.35 13.89 0.06
CA THR A 26 -0.10 12.58 -0.42
C THR A 26 -0.60 11.77 0.75
N SER A 27 -1.91 11.57 0.81
CA SER A 27 -2.52 10.61 1.74
C SER A 27 -2.39 9.22 1.17
N VAL A 28 -1.98 8.27 1.99
CA VAL A 28 -1.88 6.85 1.62
C VAL A 28 -2.86 6.05 2.45
N ILE A 29 -3.57 5.13 1.80
CA ILE A 29 -4.46 4.17 2.44
C ILE A 29 -4.14 2.78 1.89
N TRP A 30 -3.80 1.86 2.77
CA TRP A 30 -3.73 0.44 2.50
C TRP A 30 -5.07 -0.21 2.77
N LYS A 31 -5.46 -1.11 1.88
CA LYS A 31 -6.62 -1.97 2.02
C LYS A 31 -6.20 -3.41 1.79
N ARG A 32 -6.84 -4.30 2.52
CA ARG A 32 -6.76 -5.75 2.31
C ARG A 32 -8.08 -6.17 1.65
N GLU A 33 -8.01 -6.87 0.52
CA GLU A 33 -9.18 -7.12 -0.34
C GLU A 33 -10.36 -7.76 0.41
N ASN A 34 -10.08 -8.73 1.28
CA ASN A 34 -11.10 -9.46 2.03
C ASN A 34 -11.31 -8.93 3.45
N SER A 35 -11.02 -7.64 3.70
CA SER A 35 -11.16 -7.03 5.03
C SER A 35 -11.62 -5.58 4.96
N SER A 36 -12.36 -5.14 5.98
CA SER A 36 -12.64 -3.72 6.20
C SER A 36 -11.47 -2.97 6.84
N ALA A 37 -10.37 -3.66 7.16
CA ALA A 37 -9.19 -3.05 7.75
C ALA A 37 -8.51 -2.08 6.77
N GLN A 38 -8.14 -0.91 7.30
CA GLN A 38 -7.42 0.12 6.56
C GLN A 38 -6.24 0.62 7.38
N TRP A 39 -5.13 0.93 6.71
CA TRP A 39 -3.94 1.49 7.34
C TRP A 39 -3.48 2.72 6.59
N THR A 40 -3.10 3.78 7.29
CA THR A 40 -2.73 5.06 6.68
C THR A 40 -1.22 5.30 6.63
N SER A 41 -0.43 4.35 7.10
CA SER A 41 1.05 4.44 7.06
C SER A 41 1.55 4.33 5.62
N LYS A 42 2.57 5.11 5.27
CA LYS A 42 3.24 5.01 3.95
C LYS A 42 3.83 3.62 3.71
N THR A 43 4.35 3.00 4.76
CA THR A 43 4.89 1.64 4.77
C THR A 43 3.92 0.72 5.49
N PHE A 44 3.45 -0.32 4.81
CA PHE A 44 2.70 -1.40 5.42
C PHE A 44 3.65 -2.38 6.10
N THR A 45 3.38 -2.74 7.35
CA THR A 45 4.26 -3.60 8.15
C THR A 45 3.47 -4.71 8.83
N ILE A 46 3.95 -5.95 8.69
CA ILE A 46 3.50 -7.10 9.49
C ILE A 46 4.72 -7.58 10.29
N LEU A 47 4.64 -7.57 11.62
CA LEU A 47 5.78 -7.91 12.47
C LEU A 47 6.11 -9.41 12.46
N SER A 48 5.09 -10.24 12.35
CA SER A 48 5.20 -11.70 12.29
C SER A 48 4.12 -12.22 11.36
N VAL A 49 4.50 -12.58 10.14
CA VAL A 49 3.58 -13.03 9.09
C VAL A 49 2.98 -14.38 9.47
N ASN A 50 1.65 -14.50 9.38
CA ASN A 50 0.91 -15.74 9.56
C ASN A 50 0.31 -16.20 8.23
N VAL A 51 0.04 -17.50 8.06
CA VAL A 51 -0.70 -18.01 6.88
C VAL A 51 -2.03 -17.30 6.60
N ARG A 52 -2.69 -16.76 7.63
CA ARG A 52 -3.92 -15.96 7.52
C ARG A 52 -3.69 -14.54 7.00
N ASP A 53 -2.45 -14.09 6.89
CA ASP A 53 -2.12 -12.81 6.27
C ASP A 53 -2.00 -12.91 4.75
N ALA A 54 -2.00 -14.14 4.19
CA ALA A 54 -2.02 -14.33 2.74
C ALA A 54 -3.28 -13.68 2.14
N ASP A 55 -3.09 -12.63 1.35
CA ASP A 55 -4.17 -11.86 0.72
C ASP A 55 -3.61 -10.87 -0.32
N VAL A 56 -4.51 -10.20 -1.03
CA VAL A 56 -4.17 -9.06 -1.87
C VAL A 56 -4.23 -7.77 -1.07
N TYR A 57 -3.14 -7.02 -1.10
CA TYR A 57 -3.01 -5.73 -0.45
C TYR A 57 -2.91 -4.65 -1.51
N THR A 58 -3.74 -3.61 -1.38
CA THR A 58 -3.78 -2.48 -2.30
C THR A 58 -3.44 -1.20 -1.56
N CYS A 59 -2.40 -0.50 -2.01
CA CYS A 59 -2.15 0.88 -1.65
C CYS A 59 -2.95 1.79 -2.57
N ILE A 60 -3.59 2.79 -2.00
CA ILE A 60 -4.23 3.90 -2.69
C ILE A 60 -3.54 5.16 -2.21
N ALA A 61 -2.94 5.91 -3.13
CA ALA A 61 -2.33 7.20 -2.84
C ALA A 61 -3.14 8.31 -3.52
N SER A 62 -3.54 9.32 -2.75
CA SER A 62 -4.20 10.51 -3.26
C SER A 62 -3.34 11.74 -3.01
N SER A 63 -2.98 12.45 -4.07
CA SER A 63 -2.22 13.70 -4.00
C SER A 63 -3.02 14.84 -4.63
N VAL A 64 -2.93 16.02 -4.02
CA VAL A 64 -3.50 17.25 -4.61
C VAL A 64 -2.39 17.96 -5.35
N LEU A 65 -2.49 17.99 -6.67
CA LEU A 65 -1.63 18.77 -7.55
C LEU A 65 -2.11 20.21 -7.51
N LEU A 66 -1.24 21.11 -7.04
CA LEU A 66 -1.46 22.55 -7.06
C LEU A 66 -0.78 23.14 -8.31
N PRO A 67 -1.50 23.39 -9.40
CA PRO A 67 -0.91 24.06 -10.55
C PRO A 67 -0.67 25.54 -10.22
N THR A 68 0.33 26.13 -10.86
CA THR A 68 0.63 27.57 -10.78
C THR A 68 -0.45 28.44 -11.43
N ILE A 69 -1.23 27.88 -12.37
CA ILE A 69 -2.34 28.54 -13.07
C ILE A 69 -3.44 27.47 -13.28
N GLY A 70 -4.66 27.72 -12.81
CA GLY A 70 -5.80 26.82 -12.96
C GLY A 70 -6.28 26.17 -11.66
N GLU A 71 -7.23 25.22 -11.77
CA GLU A 71 -7.81 24.50 -10.64
C GLU A 71 -6.89 23.40 -10.12
N SER A 72 -6.90 23.16 -8.81
CA SER A 72 -6.19 22.04 -8.21
C SER A 72 -6.75 20.70 -8.73
N GLN A 73 -5.87 19.77 -9.07
CA GLN A 73 -6.26 18.44 -9.53
C GLN A 73 -5.96 17.41 -8.47
N THR A 74 -6.89 16.49 -8.21
CA THR A 74 -6.64 15.34 -7.35
C THR A 74 -6.19 14.18 -8.21
N ARG A 75 -4.97 13.69 -7.98
CA ARG A 75 -4.45 12.48 -8.59
C ARG A 75 -4.58 11.32 -7.62
N ILE A 76 -5.28 10.28 -8.05
CA ILE A 76 -5.42 9.02 -7.31
C ILE A 76 -4.68 7.94 -8.09
N ASP A 77 -3.67 7.37 -7.46
CA ASP A 77 -2.95 6.22 -7.99
C ASP A 77 -3.19 5.02 -7.06
N ALA A 78 -3.17 3.81 -7.61
CA ALA A 78 -3.31 2.58 -6.85
C ALA A 78 -2.27 1.54 -7.28
N GLY A 79 -1.76 0.78 -6.32
CA GLY A 79 -0.81 -0.31 -6.56
C GLY A 79 -1.11 -1.49 -5.65
N SER A 80 -1.21 -2.67 -6.25
CA SER A 80 -1.57 -3.91 -5.53
C SER A 80 -0.48 -4.97 -5.63
N PHE A 81 -0.32 -5.73 -4.56
CA PHE A 81 0.53 -6.92 -4.51
C PHE A 81 -0.18 -8.08 -3.81
N CYS A 82 0.19 -9.31 -4.17
CA CYS A 82 -0.26 -10.51 -3.50
C CYS A 82 0.75 -10.91 -2.42
N LEU A 83 0.32 -11.05 -1.17
CA LEU A 83 1.16 -11.63 -0.12
C LEU A 83 1.00 -13.15 -0.14
N VAL A 84 2.07 -13.86 -0.44
CA VAL A 84 2.11 -15.32 -0.42
C VAL A 84 2.94 -15.77 0.76
N VAL A 85 2.34 -16.52 1.68
CA VAL A 85 3.01 -16.99 2.88
C VAL A 85 3.56 -18.39 2.65
N VAL A 86 4.88 -18.53 2.71
CA VAL A 86 5.57 -19.83 2.62
C VAL A 86 5.83 -20.37 4.02
N ARG A 87 5.51 -21.65 4.23
CA ARG A 87 5.85 -22.31 5.49
C ARG A 87 7.35 -22.49 5.60
N LYS A 88 7.83 -22.41 6.84
CA LYS A 88 9.21 -22.67 7.20
C LYS A 88 9.58 -24.14 7.05
#